data_AF-F3KCL1-F1
#
_entry.id   AF-F3KCL1-F1
#
_cell.length_a   1.000
_cell.length_b   1.000
_cell.length_c   1.000
_cell.angle_alpha   90.00
_cell.angle_beta   90.00
_cell.angle_gamma   90.00
#
_symmetry.space_group_name_H-M   'P 1'
#
loop_
_entity.id
_entity.type
_entity.pdbx_description
1 polymer ?
#
loop_
_entity_poly.entity_id
_entity_poly.type
_entity_poly.pdbx_seq_one_letter_code
_entity_poly.pdbx_strand_id
1 'polypeptide(L)'
;MVTIECSSACQQEVRYILSVIFGQTLGLEYEVIFKESENFTLLYEGKKIILPNQFFPQAENNWLDESTLPKSPIQKLVINDPYLIERLEGNDLPVIYGEAKYVFNDCEAYIGIDVFGASFFMLSLYEEAVKPHRDQLGRFPVAQSLAYQEKFLSRPIINEYIELLWFTISRVFTGFTRKDRQFRFFATQDVDNAFFSRKKIGLKAIRLLIGDITKRRSALLAVKRSLCCILPEYLAQRFDPYNTFDFFINALEAYGLKGAFFFIPGATQEAAKIHCDINESRALAVVKRIASKGHELGIHPYYGSYKDKDKLNHEKKYLIDSLSVQV
;
A
#
# COMPACT_ATOMS: atom_id res chain seq x y z
N MET A 1 -30.94 -3.27 -5.56
CA MET A 1 -29.87 -3.04 -6.54
C MET A 1 -29.88 -1.58 -6.96
N VAL A 2 -28.72 -0.92 -7.03
CA VAL A 2 -28.60 0.47 -7.51
C VAL A 2 -28.31 0.48 -9.01
N THR A 3 -29.07 1.25 -9.79
CA THR A 3 -28.77 1.45 -11.22
C THR A 3 -27.88 2.67 -11.38
N ILE A 4 -26.74 2.54 -12.05
CA ILE A 4 -25.76 3.61 -12.27
C ILE A 4 -25.73 3.93 -13.76
N GLU A 5 -26.12 5.15 -14.12
CA GLU A 5 -26.11 5.62 -15.51
C GLU A 5 -24.95 6.60 -15.73
N CYS A 6 -24.18 6.42 -16.81
CA CYS A 6 -23.08 7.32 -17.16
C CYS A 6 -22.73 7.28 -18.65
N SER A 7 -21.87 8.19 -19.10
CA SER A 7 -21.35 8.16 -20.48
C SER A 7 -20.56 6.90 -20.76
N SER A 8 -20.49 6.52 -22.04
CA SER A 8 -19.70 5.39 -22.53
C SER A 8 -18.18 5.62 -22.56
N ALA A 9 -17.68 6.72 -21.99
CA ALA A 9 -16.26 7.02 -21.91
C ALA A 9 -15.56 6.08 -20.91
N CYS A 10 -14.42 5.52 -21.31
CA CYS A 10 -13.54 4.67 -20.49
C CYS A 10 -14.31 3.54 -19.77
N GLN A 11 -15.13 2.77 -20.51
CA GLN A 11 -16.05 1.82 -19.89
C GLN A 11 -15.35 0.78 -19.00
N GLN A 12 -14.11 0.38 -19.34
CA GLN A 12 -13.38 -0.63 -18.58
C GLN A 12 -12.92 -0.05 -17.23
N GLU A 13 -12.43 1.18 -17.25
CA GLU A 13 -11.97 1.95 -16.10
C GLU A 13 -13.15 2.29 -15.17
N VAL A 14 -14.29 2.69 -15.76
CA VAL A 14 -15.54 2.90 -15.03
C VAL A 14 -16.00 1.61 -14.36
N ARG A 15 -16.04 0.49 -15.08
CA ARG A 15 -16.42 -0.82 -14.51
C ARG A 15 -15.47 -1.22 -13.38
N TYR A 16 -14.17 -1.02 -13.56
CA TYR A 16 -13.17 -1.28 -12.53
C TYR A 16 -13.45 -0.45 -11.27
N ILE A 17 -13.59 0.88 -11.40
CA ILE A 17 -13.74 1.73 -10.21
C ILE A 17 -15.07 1.52 -9.50
N LEU A 18 -16.16 1.26 -10.24
CA LEU A 18 -17.43 0.87 -9.65
C LEU A 18 -17.31 -0.47 -8.92
N SER A 19 -16.56 -1.44 -9.46
CA SER A 19 -16.34 -2.73 -8.78
C SER A 19 -15.59 -2.57 -7.46
N VAL A 20 -14.63 -1.63 -7.39
CA VAL A 20 -13.88 -1.33 -6.17
C VAL A 20 -14.76 -0.63 -5.14
N ILE A 21 -15.50 0.40 -5.55
CA ILE A 21 -16.32 1.21 -4.64
C ILE A 21 -17.59 0.47 -4.21
N PHE A 22 -18.45 0.07 -5.17
CA PHE A 22 -19.71 -0.59 -4.86
C PHE A 22 -19.50 -2.04 -4.46
N GLY A 23 -18.72 -2.81 -5.22
CA GLY A 23 -18.57 -4.26 -4.98
C GLY A 23 -17.66 -4.57 -3.78
N GLN A 24 -16.39 -4.17 -3.84
CA GLN A 24 -15.40 -4.57 -2.83
C GLN A 24 -15.55 -3.80 -1.52
N THR A 25 -15.80 -2.48 -1.61
CA THR A 25 -15.77 -1.59 -0.45
C THR A 25 -17.13 -1.49 0.24
N LEU A 26 -18.18 -1.08 -0.50
CA LEU A 26 -19.52 -0.93 0.06
C LEU A 26 -20.31 -2.25 0.10
N GLY A 27 -19.96 -3.24 -0.73
CA GLY A 27 -20.67 -4.51 -0.86
C GLY A 27 -22.13 -4.36 -1.28
N LEU A 28 -22.40 -3.41 -2.18
CA LEU A 28 -23.72 -3.16 -2.75
C LEU A 28 -23.85 -3.83 -4.11
N GLU A 29 -25.02 -4.39 -4.38
CA GLU A 29 -25.40 -4.80 -5.73
C GLU A 29 -25.72 -3.58 -6.58
N TYR A 30 -25.12 -3.53 -7.76
CA TYR A 30 -25.31 -2.46 -8.72
C TYR A 30 -25.30 -3.00 -10.15
N GLU A 31 -25.93 -2.24 -11.04
CA GLU A 31 -25.79 -2.38 -12.48
C GLU A 31 -25.30 -1.05 -13.07
N VAL A 32 -24.56 -1.11 -14.18
CA VAL A 32 -24.10 0.08 -14.89
C VAL A 32 -24.68 0.10 -16.31
N ILE A 33 -25.32 1.22 -16.66
CA ILE A 33 -25.93 1.47 -17.96
C ILE A 33 -25.18 2.62 -18.62
N PHE A 34 -24.51 2.32 -19.73
CA PHE A 34 -23.80 3.31 -20.53
C PHE A 34 -24.76 3.95 -21.54
N LYS A 35 -24.92 5.28 -21.47
CA LYS A 35 -25.79 6.07 -22.35
C LYS A 35 -25.25 7.49 -22.51
N GLU A 36 -25.84 8.29 -23.40
CA GLU A 36 -25.49 9.72 -23.46
C GLU A 36 -25.87 10.42 -22.15
N SER A 37 -24.85 10.78 -21.36
CA SER A 37 -24.99 11.42 -20.05
C SER A 37 -23.73 12.21 -19.74
N GLU A 38 -23.88 13.41 -19.18
CA GLU A 38 -22.74 14.23 -18.73
C GLU A 38 -22.26 13.83 -17.33
N ASN A 39 -23.09 13.13 -16.57
CA ASN A 39 -22.88 12.83 -15.15
C ASN A 39 -23.02 11.33 -14.88
N PHE A 40 -22.53 10.90 -13.72
CA PHE A 40 -22.99 9.67 -13.09
C PHE A 40 -24.31 9.95 -12.38
N THR A 41 -25.33 9.15 -12.69
CA THR A 41 -26.64 9.19 -12.01
C THR A 41 -26.91 7.83 -11.38
N LEU A 42 -26.93 7.78 -10.06
CA LEU A 42 -27.33 6.61 -9.30
C LEU A 42 -28.83 6.68 -9.08
N LEU A 43 -29.55 5.59 -9.33
CA LEU A 43 -31.00 5.50 -9.27
C LEU A 43 -31.43 4.35 -8.37
N TYR A 44 -32.44 4.61 -7.53
CA TYR A 44 -33.11 3.60 -6.73
C TYR A 44 -34.52 4.07 -6.34
N GLU A 45 -35.55 3.28 -6.64
CA GLU A 45 -36.95 3.55 -6.25
C GLU A 45 -37.44 4.99 -6.55
N GLY A 46 -37.10 5.52 -7.73
CA GLY A 46 -37.49 6.87 -8.17
C GLY A 46 -36.68 8.01 -7.55
N LYS A 47 -35.73 7.70 -6.67
CA LYS A 47 -34.76 8.64 -6.10
C LYS A 47 -33.46 8.63 -6.89
N LYS A 48 -32.69 9.71 -6.82
CA LYS A 48 -31.44 9.83 -7.58
C LYS A 48 -30.31 10.55 -6.84
N ILE A 49 -29.07 10.13 -7.08
CA ILE A 49 -27.86 10.82 -6.63
C ILE A 49 -27.02 11.12 -7.87
N ILE A 50 -26.67 12.39 -8.06
CA ILE A 50 -25.93 12.86 -9.23
C ILE A 50 -24.51 13.23 -8.81
N LEU A 51 -23.52 12.75 -9.58
CA LEU A 51 -22.11 13.08 -9.43
C LEU A 51 -21.53 13.46 -10.80
N PRO A 52 -20.61 14.43 -10.88
CA PRO A 52 -19.98 14.77 -12.15
C PRO A 52 -19.17 13.60 -12.70
N ASN A 53 -19.09 13.50 -14.02
CA ASN A 53 -18.22 12.58 -14.75
C ASN A 53 -17.19 13.41 -15.54
N GLN A 54 -16.27 14.07 -14.83
CA GLN A 54 -15.32 14.99 -15.45
C GLN A 54 -14.10 14.24 -16.01
N PHE A 55 -13.56 13.29 -15.26
CA PHE A 55 -12.30 12.64 -15.61
C PHE A 55 -12.41 11.76 -16.86
N PHE A 56 -13.37 10.82 -16.89
CA PHE A 56 -13.42 9.81 -17.95
C PHE A 56 -13.64 10.39 -19.37
N PRO A 57 -14.56 11.35 -19.60
CA PRO A 57 -14.69 11.97 -20.93
C PRO A 57 -13.43 12.72 -21.39
N GLN A 58 -12.68 13.33 -20.46
CA GLN A 58 -11.41 13.98 -20.77
C GLN A 58 -10.34 12.95 -21.11
N ALA A 59 -10.25 11.87 -20.33
CA ALA A 59 -9.29 10.80 -20.48
C ALA A 59 -9.53 9.94 -21.74
N GLU A 60 -10.78 9.73 -22.16
CA GLU A 60 -11.12 8.99 -23.38
C GLU A 60 -10.42 9.57 -24.61
N ASN A 61 -10.32 10.90 -24.69
CA ASN A 61 -9.74 11.61 -25.82
C ASN A 61 -8.25 11.96 -25.61
N ASN A 62 -7.79 12.04 -24.36
CA ASN A 62 -6.45 12.51 -23.99
C ASN A 62 -5.80 11.58 -22.95
N TRP A 63 -5.84 10.28 -23.20
CA TRP A 63 -5.33 9.28 -22.26
C TRP A 63 -3.86 9.50 -21.95
N LEU A 64 -3.52 9.54 -20.65
CA LEU A 64 -2.20 9.83 -20.11
C LEU A 64 -1.61 11.19 -20.55
N ASP A 65 -2.45 12.19 -20.73
CA ASP A 65 -2.04 13.55 -21.09
C ASP A 65 -2.12 14.54 -19.92
N GLU A 66 -1.27 15.57 -19.92
CA GLU A 66 -1.26 16.62 -18.90
C GLU A 66 -2.59 17.36 -18.78
N SER A 67 -3.35 17.50 -19.86
CA SER A 67 -4.67 18.14 -19.87
C SER A 67 -5.72 17.41 -19.02
N THR A 68 -5.49 16.13 -18.73
CA THR A 68 -6.37 15.33 -17.87
C THR A 68 -6.02 15.45 -16.39
N LEU A 69 -4.89 16.08 -16.04
CA LEU A 69 -4.50 16.25 -14.64
C LEU A 69 -5.41 17.27 -13.92
N PRO A 70 -5.62 17.13 -12.60
CA PRO A 70 -6.36 18.09 -11.80
C PRO A 70 -5.77 19.50 -11.89
N LYS A 71 -6.65 20.51 -11.93
CA LYS A 71 -6.23 21.91 -11.92
C LYS A 71 -5.92 22.33 -10.48
N SER A 72 -4.67 22.73 -10.25
CA SER A 72 -4.23 23.33 -8.99
C SER A 72 -4.36 24.85 -9.00
N PRO A 73 -4.66 25.50 -7.85
CA PRO A 73 -4.99 24.90 -6.56
C PRO A 73 -6.37 24.22 -6.58
N ILE A 74 -6.50 23.08 -5.91
CA ILE A 74 -7.79 22.38 -5.84
C ILE A 74 -8.75 23.06 -4.87
N GLN A 75 -10.05 22.98 -5.16
CA GLN A 75 -11.08 23.46 -4.25
C GLN A 75 -11.20 22.53 -3.04
N LYS A 76 -11.87 23.02 -2.00
CA LYS A 76 -12.22 22.22 -0.84
C LYS A 76 -13.72 22.32 -0.55
N LEU A 77 -14.38 21.18 -0.49
CA LEU A 77 -15.77 21.07 -0.07
C LEU A 77 -15.84 21.07 1.46
N VAL A 78 -16.46 22.08 2.05
CA VAL A 78 -16.70 22.12 3.51
C VAL A 78 -17.86 21.20 3.87
N ILE A 79 -17.65 20.36 4.87
CA ILE A 79 -18.63 19.44 5.44
C ILE A 79 -19.05 19.95 6.81
N ASN A 80 -20.35 20.18 6.98
CA ASN A 80 -20.94 20.67 8.22
C ASN A 80 -21.70 19.60 9.00
N ASP A 81 -21.94 18.43 8.40
CA ASP A 81 -22.68 17.35 9.06
C ASP A 81 -21.80 16.65 10.12
N PRO A 82 -22.19 16.62 11.40
CA PRO A 82 -21.38 16.03 12.46
C PRO A 82 -21.05 14.55 12.25
N TYR A 83 -21.98 13.78 11.67
CA TYR A 83 -21.77 12.35 11.44
C TYR A 83 -20.67 12.12 10.40
N LEU A 84 -20.61 12.96 9.37
CA LEU A 84 -19.52 12.91 8.40
C LEU A 84 -18.21 13.39 9.01
N ILE A 85 -18.19 14.50 9.74
CA ILE A 85 -16.95 15.06 10.33
C ILE A 85 -16.22 14.02 11.20
N GLU A 86 -16.93 13.20 11.97
CA GLU A 86 -16.33 12.13 12.78
C GLU A 86 -15.62 11.03 11.96
N ARG A 87 -15.87 10.96 10.65
CA ARG A 87 -15.32 9.95 9.72
C ARG A 87 -14.30 10.54 8.75
N LEU A 88 -14.03 11.84 8.85
CA LEU A 88 -13.12 12.57 7.98
C LEU A 88 -11.90 13.07 8.78
N GLU A 89 -10.79 13.24 8.08
CA GLU A 89 -9.59 13.90 8.61
C GLU A 89 -9.78 15.43 8.50
N GLY A 90 -10.69 15.96 9.33
CA GLY A 90 -11.10 17.36 9.35
C GLY A 90 -12.56 17.57 8.93
N ASN A 91 -12.89 18.82 8.55
CA ASN A 91 -14.24 19.21 8.11
C ASN A 91 -14.27 19.68 6.65
N ASP A 92 -13.23 19.36 5.87
CA ASP A 92 -13.15 19.67 4.46
C ASP A 92 -12.79 18.42 3.65
N LEU A 93 -13.16 18.41 2.37
CA LEU A 93 -12.75 17.40 1.41
C LEU A 93 -12.08 18.10 0.23
N PRO A 94 -10.81 17.78 -0.06
CA PRO A 94 -10.18 18.13 -1.33
C PRO A 94 -11.09 17.76 -2.52
N VAL A 95 -11.18 18.61 -3.53
CA VAL A 95 -11.95 18.34 -4.76
C VAL A 95 -10.96 18.14 -5.91
N ILE A 96 -10.55 16.89 -6.12
CA ILE A 96 -9.60 16.53 -7.18
C ILE A 96 -10.20 16.82 -8.57
N TYR A 97 -11.45 16.45 -8.79
CA TYR A 97 -12.25 16.78 -9.98
C TYR A 97 -13.66 17.15 -9.56
N GLY A 98 -14.32 17.99 -10.35
CA GLY A 98 -15.64 18.55 -10.10
C GLY A 98 -15.61 19.92 -9.44
N GLU A 99 -16.57 20.17 -8.55
CA GLU A 99 -16.77 21.44 -7.85
C GLU A 99 -17.06 21.23 -6.35
N ALA A 100 -16.71 22.23 -5.53
CA ALA A 100 -16.98 22.21 -4.09
C ALA A 100 -18.45 22.51 -3.76
N LYS A 101 -19.34 21.60 -4.15
CA LYS A 101 -20.78 21.69 -3.91
C LYS A 101 -21.33 20.36 -3.40
N TYR A 102 -22.16 20.41 -2.37
CA TYR A 102 -22.86 19.24 -1.85
C TYR A 102 -24.23 19.67 -1.35
N VAL A 103 -25.27 19.09 -1.91
CA VAL A 103 -26.66 19.37 -1.54
C VAL A 103 -27.47 18.08 -1.63
N PHE A 104 -28.42 17.89 -0.72
CA PHE A 104 -29.32 16.75 -0.76
C PHE A 104 -30.66 17.05 -0.08
N ASN A 105 -31.67 16.28 -0.44
CA ASN A 105 -32.96 16.16 0.22
C ASN A 105 -33.36 14.67 0.28
N ASP A 106 -34.60 14.37 0.66
CA ASP A 106 -35.07 12.99 0.87
C ASP A 106 -35.16 12.14 -0.41
N CYS A 107 -35.13 12.76 -1.59
CA CYS A 107 -35.33 12.13 -2.90
C CYS A 107 -34.17 12.33 -3.88
N GLU A 108 -33.39 13.40 -3.72
CA GLU A 108 -32.32 13.78 -4.64
C GLU A 108 -31.09 14.29 -3.89
N ALA A 109 -29.90 13.93 -4.38
CA ALA A 109 -28.65 14.52 -3.95
C ALA A 109 -27.74 14.86 -5.14
N TYR A 110 -26.92 15.88 -4.94
CA TYR A 110 -25.81 16.24 -5.81
C TYR A 110 -24.51 16.29 -4.99
N ILE A 111 -23.56 15.44 -5.37
CA ILE A 111 -22.19 15.47 -4.86
C ILE A 111 -21.33 16.06 -5.98
N GLY A 112 -20.84 17.29 -5.80
CA GLY A 112 -20.06 18.01 -6.79
C GLY A 112 -18.64 17.46 -6.98
N ILE A 113 -18.18 16.54 -6.13
CA ILE A 113 -16.92 15.82 -6.34
C ILE A 113 -17.16 14.70 -7.35
N ASP A 114 -16.32 14.61 -8.38
CA ASP A 114 -16.28 13.45 -9.27
C ASP A 114 -15.62 12.27 -8.53
N VAL A 115 -16.41 11.62 -7.68
CA VAL A 115 -15.95 10.54 -6.80
C VAL A 115 -15.33 9.40 -7.61
N PHE A 116 -15.93 9.01 -8.73
CA PHE A 116 -15.47 7.86 -9.51
C PHE A 116 -14.19 8.20 -10.30
N GLY A 117 -14.17 9.34 -10.98
CA GLY A 117 -13.00 9.81 -11.73
C GLY A 117 -11.80 10.06 -10.82
N ALA A 118 -12.00 10.78 -9.71
CA ALA A 118 -10.93 11.04 -8.75
C ALA A 118 -10.42 9.76 -8.08
N SER A 119 -11.31 8.81 -7.76
CA SER A 119 -10.89 7.52 -7.19
C SER A 119 -10.09 6.69 -8.18
N PHE A 120 -10.50 6.65 -9.46
CA PHE A 120 -9.71 5.99 -10.49
C PHE A 120 -8.33 6.63 -10.64
N PHE A 121 -8.28 7.96 -10.77
CA PHE A 121 -7.04 8.72 -10.89
C PHE A 121 -6.04 8.40 -9.75
N MET A 122 -6.52 8.41 -8.51
CA MET A 122 -5.66 8.15 -7.33
C MET A 122 -5.26 6.68 -7.22
N LEU A 123 -6.19 5.74 -7.40
CA LEU A 123 -5.92 4.31 -7.20
C LEU A 123 -5.08 3.68 -8.33
N SER A 124 -5.23 4.18 -9.55
CA SER A 124 -4.42 3.74 -10.70
C SER A 124 -3.04 4.38 -10.76
N LEU A 125 -2.74 5.33 -9.87
CA LEU A 125 -1.52 6.14 -9.90
C LEU A 125 -1.36 6.86 -11.25
N TYR A 126 -2.48 7.30 -11.84
CA TYR A 126 -2.54 7.85 -13.19
C TYR A 126 -1.54 8.99 -13.40
N GLU A 127 -1.39 9.89 -12.41
CA GLU A 127 -0.44 11.01 -12.52
C GLU A 127 1.03 10.57 -12.63
N GLU A 128 1.40 9.43 -12.07
CA GLU A 128 2.78 8.92 -12.17
C GLU A 128 3.09 8.52 -13.61
N ALA A 129 2.10 8.02 -14.35
CA ALA A 129 2.22 7.67 -15.75
C ALA A 129 2.24 8.89 -16.67
N VAL A 130 1.55 9.99 -16.31
CA VAL A 130 1.54 11.25 -17.06
C VAL A 130 2.84 12.04 -16.86
N LYS A 131 3.23 12.29 -15.61
CA LYS A 131 4.36 13.17 -15.28
C LYS A 131 5.68 12.45 -15.57
N PRO A 132 6.61 13.01 -16.37
CA PRO A 132 7.80 12.27 -16.81
C PRO A 132 8.93 12.19 -15.78
N HIS A 133 8.95 13.05 -14.77
CA HIS A 133 10.09 13.15 -13.87
C HIS A 133 10.23 11.92 -12.97
N ARG A 134 11.47 11.46 -12.79
CA ARG A 134 11.84 10.31 -11.96
C ARG A 134 13.05 10.63 -11.08
N ASP A 135 13.12 10.00 -9.92
CA ASP A 135 14.33 10.04 -9.09
C ASP A 135 15.46 9.15 -9.66
N GLN A 136 16.60 9.11 -8.97
CA GLN A 136 17.76 8.30 -9.39
C GLN A 136 17.49 6.79 -9.49
N LEU A 137 16.41 6.32 -8.85
CA LEU A 137 15.98 4.92 -8.87
C LEU A 137 14.84 4.68 -9.89
N GLY A 138 14.44 5.70 -10.66
CA GLY A 138 13.37 5.59 -11.64
C GLY A 138 11.96 5.66 -11.04
N ARG A 139 11.80 6.15 -9.80
CA ARG A 139 10.51 6.24 -9.11
C ARG A 139 9.88 7.62 -9.31
N PHE A 140 8.56 7.71 -9.28
CA PHE A 140 7.87 8.99 -9.22
C PHE A 140 8.09 9.64 -7.83
N PRO A 141 8.66 10.85 -7.73
CA PRO A 141 8.92 11.46 -6.43
C PRO A 141 7.63 11.95 -5.78
N VAL A 142 7.44 11.61 -4.50
CA VAL A 142 6.28 12.04 -3.69
C VAL A 142 6.05 13.56 -3.76
N ALA A 143 7.13 14.36 -3.78
CA ALA A 143 7.02 15.83 -3.85
C ALA A 143 6.32 16.37 -5.12
N GLN A 144 6.18 15.53 -6.15
CA GLN A 144 5.47 15.86 -7.38
C GLN A 144 4.02 15.37 -7.43
N SER A 145 3.62 14.54 -6.47
CA SER A 145 2.24 14.08 -6.38
C SER A 145 1.30 15.25 -6.05
N LEU A 146 0.09 15.20 -6.61
CA LEU A 146 -0.98 16.13 -6.25
C LEU A 146 -1.21 16.14 -4.74
N ALA A 147 -1.21 14.95 -4.12
CA ALA A 147 -1.46 14.79 -2.70
C ALA A 147 -0.43 15.49 -1.81
N TYR A 148 0.85 15.50 -2.21
CA TYR A 148 1.88 16.26 -1.50
C TYR A 148 1.71 17.78 -1.72
N GLN A 149 1.51 18.19 -2.97
CA GLN A 149 1.41 19.61 -3.35
C GLN A 149 0.21 20.30 -2.71
N GLU A 150 -0.92 19.61 -2.66
CA GLU A 150 -2.19 20.07 -2.08
C GLU A 150 -2.37 19.68 -0.60
N LYS A 151 -1.32 19.11 0.02
CA LYS A 151 -1.22 18.82 1.46
C LYS A 151 -2.27 17.85 2.01
N PHE A 152 -2.65 16.84 1.22
CA PHE A 152 -3.54 15.75 1.66
C PHE A 152 -2.87 14.37 1.62
N LEU A 153 -1.54 14.28 1.45
CA LEU A 153 -0.80 13.01 1.35
C LEU A 153 -1.07 12.01 2.49
N SER A 154 -1.28 12.49 3.71
CA SER A 154 -1.55 11.63 4.87
C SER A 154 -3.01 11.23 5.03
N ARG A 155 -3.91 11.75 4.18
CA ARG A 155 -5.34 11.49 4.26
C ARG A 155 -5.74 10.30 3.40
N PRO A 156 -6.61 9.41 3.88
CA PRO A 156 -7.16 8.32 3.08
C PRO A 156 -8.27 8.87 2.17
N ILE A 157 -7.94 9.80 1.26
CA ILE A 157 -8.90 10.65 0.55
C ILE A 157 -9.99 9.87 -0.19
N ILE A 158 -9.66 8.69 -0.73
CA ILE A 158 -10.65 7.84 -1.40
C ILE A 158 -11.62 7.20 -0.41
N ASN A 159 -11.16 6.79 0.79
CA ASN A 159 -12.05 6.35 1.84
C ASN A 159 -12.97 7.49 2.30
N GLU A 160 -12.45 8.71 2.41
CA GLU A 160 -13.23 9.89 2.78
C GLU A 160 -14.33 10.20 1.74
N TYR A 161 -14.03 10.10 0.44
CA TYR A 161 -15.05 10.20 -0.61
C TYR A 161 -16.10 9.09 -0.53
N ILE A 162 -15.68 7.86 -0.20
CA ILE A 162 -16.59 6.73 -0.03
C ILE A 162 -17.49 6.94 1.20
N GLU A 163 -17.00 7.55 2.28
CA GLU A 163 -17.85 7.89 3.44
C GLU A 163 -18.88 8.97 3.08
N LEU A 164 -18.52 9.99 2.29
CA LEU A 164 -19.48 10.97 1.75
C LEU A 164 -20.54 10.31 0.86
N LEU A 165 -20.09 9.43 -0.06
CA LEU A 165 -20.99 8.70 -0.95
C LEU A 165 -21.93 7.77 -0.16
N TRP A 166 -21.39 7.01 0.80
CA TRP A 166 -22.16 6.09 1.64
C TRP A 166 -23.18 6.83 2.50
N PHE A 167 -22.78 7.94 3.13
CA PHE A 167 -23.71 8.78 3.88
C PHE A 167 -24.86 9.25 2.99
N THR A 168 -24.56 9.74 1.79
CA THR A 168 -25.57 10.22 0.84
C THR A 168 -26.49 9.08 0.38
N ILE A 169 -25.94 7.91 0.04
CA ILE A 169 -26.71 6.70 -0.29
C ILE A 169 -27.63 6.33 0.88
N SER A 170 -27.12 6.31 2.11
CA SER A 170 -27.91 5.92 3.29
C SER A 170 -29.04 6.89 3.62
N ARG A 171 -28.89 8.16 3.25
CA ARG A 171 -29.91 9.21 3.46
C ARG A 171 -30.97 9.20 2.37
N VAL A 172 -30.55 9.11 1.11
CA VAL A 172 -31.47 9.16 -0.03
C VAL A 172 -32.08 7.78 -0.28
N PHE A 173 -31.27 6.73 -0.38
CA PHE A 173 -31.71 5.37 -0.62
C PHE A 173 -31.91 4.64 0.71
N THR A 174 -33.15 4.59 1.19
CA THR A 174 -33.50 3.90 2.44
C THR A 174 -33.37 2.39 2.29
N GLY A 175 -32.94 1.70 3.35
CA GLY A 175 -32.91 0.22 3.40
C GLY A 175 -31.61 -0.43 2.92
N PHE A 176 -30.60 0.35 2.51
CA PHE A 176 -29.28 -0.19 2.18
C PHE A 176 -28.43 -0.43 3.43
N THR A 177 -27.69 -1.54 3.42
CA THR A 177 -26.65 -1.84 4.41
C THR A 177 -25.33 -2.05 3.68
N ARG A 178 -24.28 -1.32 4.06
CA ARG A 178 -22.94 -1.58 3.55
C ARG A 178 -22.36 -2.84 4.19
N LYS A 179 -21.49 -3.51 3.45
CA LYS A 179 -20.69 -4.63 3.93
C LYS A 179 -19.91 -4.22 5.17
N ASP A 180 -20.05 -5.03 6.22
CA ASP A 180 -19.24 -4.90 7.41
C ASP A 180 -17.79 -5.30 7.12
N ARG A 181 -16.85 -4.41 7.47
CA ARG A 181 -15.42 -4.60 7.24
C ARG A 181 -14.73 -4.84 8.56
N GLN A 182 -14.39 -6.09 8.81
CA GLN A 182 -13.62 -6.48 9.98
C GLN A 182 -12.14 -6.21 9.74
N PHE A 183 -11.54 -5.41 10.62
CA PHE A 183 -10.10 -5.16 10.60
C PHE A 183 -9.33 -6.46 10.76
N ARG A 184 -8.30 -6.65 9.95
CA ARG A 184 -7.38 -7.78 10.04
C ARG A 184 -5.96 -7.24 10.00
N PHE A 185 -5.15 -7.65 10.97
CA PHE A 185 -3.74 -7.30 11.04
C PHE A 185 -2.90 -8.44 10.47
N PHE A 186 -2.19 -8.16 9.38
CA PHE A 186 -1.24 -9.08 8.76
C PHE A 186 0.16 -8.53 8.98
N ALA A 187 0.95 -9.20 9.83
CA ALA A 187 2.32 -8.80 10.08
C ALA A 187 3.23 -9.39 9.01
N THR A 188 3.90 -8.53 8.25
CA THR A 188 4.92 -8.93 7.27
C THR A 188 6.28 -8.41 7.70
N GLN A 189 7.33 -9.18 7.42
CA GLN A 189 8.71 -8.85 7.81
C GLN A 189 9.64 -9.07 6.63
N ASP A 190 10.20 -7.98 6.09
CA ASP A 190 11.26 -8.04 5.09
C ASP A 190 12.61 -8.21 5.78
N VAL A 191 13.25 -9.35 5.55
CA VAL A 191 14.52 -9.73 6.18
C VAL A 191 15.68 -9.33 5.27
N ASP A 192 16.09 -8.07 5.36
CA ASP A 192 17.23 -7.57 4.57
C ASP A 192 18.57 -8.18 5.01
N ASN A 193 18.80 -8.28 6.32
CA ASN A 193 20.04 -8.84 6.87
C ASN A 193 19.70 -9.72 8.08
N ALA A 194 19.60 -11.02 7.86
CA ALA A 194 19.28 -11.97 8.93
C ALA A 194 20.31 -11.97 10.08
N PHE A 195 21.59 -11.70 9.77
CA PHE A 195 22.67 -11.77 10.74
C PHE A 195 23.73 -10.70 10.49
N PHE A 196 24.44 -10.34 11.55
CA PHE A 196 25.63 -9.51 11.46
C PHE A 196 26.75 -10.29 10.76
N SER A 197 27.09 -9.86 9.54
CA SER A 197 28.10 -10.55 8.73
C SER A 197 29.53 -10.25 9.18
N ARG A 198 30.27 -11.30 9.55
CA ARG A 198 31.72 -11.27 9.80
C ARG A 198 32.55 -10.99 8.55
N LYS A 199 32.00 -11.17 7.34
CA LYS A 199 32.69 -10.87 6.07
C LYS A 199 33.03 -9.38 5.92
N LYS A 200 32.58 -8.52 6.86
CA LYS A 200 32.84 -7.07 6.95
C LYS A 200 33.90 -6.70 8.01
N ILE A 201 34.66 -7.66 8.54
CA ILE A 201 35.75 -7.41 9.50
C ILE A 201 36.86 -6.60 8.80
N GLY A 202 37.04 -5.35 9.25
CA GLY A 202 37.94 -4.35 8.69
C GLY A 202 37.59 -2.95 9.21
N LEU A 203 38.03 -1.89 8.52
CA LEU A 203 37.74 -0.48 8.90
C LEU A 203 36.24 -0.18 9.10
N LYS A 204 35.36 -0.91 8.40
CA LYS A 204 33.91 -0.80 8.56
C LYS A 204 33.43 -1.28 9.94
N ALA A 205 33.99 -2.35 10.48
CA ALA A 205 33.64 -2.84 11.82
C ALA A 205 34.03 -1.82 12.91
N ILE A 206 35.24 -1.24 12.81
CA ILE A 206 35.71 -0.19 13.72
C ILE A 206 34.78 1.04 13.64
N ARG A 207 34.45 1.50 12.42
CA ARG A 207 33.50 2.61 12.23
C ARG A 207 32.12 2.32 12.82
N LEU A 208 31.64 1.09 12.71
CA LEU A 208 30.36 0.68 13.30
C LEU A 208 30.40 0.73 14.82
N LEU A 209 31.46 0.22 15.45
CA LEU A 209 31.67 0.25 16.90
C LEU A 209 31.77 1.69 17.43
N ILE A 210 32.55 2.56 16.76
CA ILE A 210 32.63 3.98 17.11
C ILE A 210 31.24 4.62 17.00
N GLY A 211 30.49 4.31 15.94
CA GLY A 211 29.13 4.79 15.76
C GLY A 211 28.15 4.27 16.82
N ASP A 212 28.35 3.05 17.34
CA ASP A 212 27.52 2.50 18.43
C ASP A 212 27.68 3.30 19.71
N ILE A 213 28.91 3.70 20.03
CA ILE A 213 29.20 4.48 21.24
C ILE A 213 28.81 5.95 21.06
N THR A 214 29.20 6.57 19.94
CA THR A 214 29.07 8.03 19.76
C THR A 214 27.69 8.44 19.24
N LYS A 215 27.18 7.76 18.21
CA LYS A 215 25.91 8.12 17.55
C LYS A 215 24.72 7.42 18.20
N ARG A 216 24.82 6.11 18.44
CA ARG A 216 23.73 5.29 19.01
C ARG A 216 23.75 5.27 20.54
N ARG A 217 24.81 5.78 21.17
CA ARG A 217 24.97 5.89 22.64
C ARG A 217 24.71 4.57 23.37
N SER A 218 25.12 3.45 22.78
CA SER A 218 24.91 2.10 23.33
C SER A 218 26.22 1.31 23.40
N ALA A 219 26.86 1.35 24.57
CA ALA A 219 28.04 0.53 24.86
C ALA A 219 27.71 -0.97 24.77
N LEU A 220 26.51 -1.37 25.20
CA LEU A 220 26.05 -2.75 25.10
C LEU A 220 26.00 -3.24 23.65
N LEU A 221 25.53 -2.41 22.71
CA LEU A 221 25.50 -2.77 21.29
C LEU A 221 26.91 -2.96 20.72
N ALA A 222 27.85 -2.09 21.12
CA ALA A 222 29.25 -2.22 20.74
C ALA A 222 29.86 -3.53 21.26
N VAL A 223 29.60 -3.88 22.53
CA VAL A 223 30.04 -5.16 23.12
C VAL A 223 29.45 -6.34 22.36
N LYS A 224 28.14 -6.35 22.12
CA LYS A 224 27.44 -7.41 21.37
C LYS A 224 28.09 -7.64 19.99
N ARG A 225 28.32 -6.58 19.22
CA ARG A 225 28.98 -6.69 17.91
C ARG A 225 30.42 -7.16 18.00
N SER A 226 31.19 -6.70 18.99
CA SER A 226 32.56 -7.18 19.23
C SER A 226 32.59 -8.67 19.53
N LEU A 227 31.67 -9.16 20.38
CA LEU A 227 31.52 -10.59 20.64
C LEU A 227 31.17 -11.38 19.37
N CYS A 228 30.31 -10.82 18.50
CA CYS A 228 30.00 -11.44 17.22
C CYS A 228 31.21 -11.55 16.28
N CYS A 229 32.19 -10.65 16.37
CA CYS A 229 33.42 -10.69 15.59
C CYS A 229 34.44 -11.71 16.14
N ILE A 230 34.52 -11.87 17.46
CA ILE A 230 35.61 -12.61 18.13
C ILE A 230 35.24 -14.07 18.43
N LEU A 231 33.99 -14.34 18.85
CA LEU A 231 33.59 -15.67 19.28
C LEU A 231 33.47 -16.63 18.08
N PRO A 232 33.39 -17.96 18.26
CA PRO A 232 32.91 -18.88 17.24
C PRO A 232 31.45 -18.59 16.85
N GLU A 233 31.05 -18.98 15.64
CA GLU A 233 29.73 -18.63 15.07
C GLU A 233 28.55 -19.14 15.93
N TYR A 234 28.62 -20.38 16.41
CA TYR A 234 27.57 -20.98 17.25
C TYR A 234 27.34 -20.22 18.57
N LEU A 235 28.36 -19.54 19.11
CA LEU A 235 28.22 -18.69 20.30
C LEU A 235 27.81 -17.25 19.93
N ALA A 236 28.37 -16.72 18.85
CA ALA A 236 28.12 -15.35 18.43
C ALA A 236 26.67 -15.07 18.05
N GLN A 237 25.94 -16.06 17.54
CA GLN A 237 24.52 -15.92 17.18
C GLN A 237 23.64 -15.46 18.35
N ARG A 238 24.01 -15.79 19.60
CA ARG A 238 23.31 -15.36 20.81
C ARG A 238 23.48 -13.87 21.12
N PHE A 239 24.56 -13.28 20.63
CA PHE A 239 24.88 -11.87 20.83
C PHE A 239 24.58 -11.03 19.59
N ASP A 240 24.17 -11.66 18.48
CA ASP A 240 23.97 -10.99 17.21
C ASP A 240 22.79 -10.00 17.30
N PRO A 241 23.06 -8.69 17.19
CA PRO A 241 22.01 -7.69 17.28
C PRO A 241 21.03 -7.71 16.09
N TYR A 242 21.35 -8.44 15.02
CA TYR A 242 20.48 -8.56 13.84
C TYR A 242 19.56 -9.77 13.95
N ASN A 243 19.96 -10.77 14.75
CA ASN A 243 19.16 -11.96 15.05
C ASN A 243 18.00 -11.60 16.00
N THR A 244 16.95 -11.02 15.43
CA THR A 244 15.76 -10.51 16.15
C THR A 244 14.53 -11.40 15.94
N PHE A 245 14.68 -12.55 15.29
CA PHE A 245 13.57 -13.43 14.92
C PHE A 245 12.74 -13.87 16.12
N ASP A 246 13.38 -14.25 17.23
CA ASP A 246 12.65 -14.69 18.42
C ASP A 246 11.83 -13.56 19.05
N PHE A 247 12.30 -12.31 18.97
CA PHE A 247 11.53 -11.15 19.42
C PHE A 247 10.24 -11.00 18.59
N PHE A 248 10.34 -11.05 17.26
CA PHE A 248 9.17 -10.93 16.39
C PHE A 248 8.20 -12.11 16.55
N ILE A 249 8.73 -13.33 16.56
CA ILE A 249 7.92 -14.54 16.75
C ILE A 249 7.16 -14.48 18.08
N ASN A 250 7.85 -14.19 19.19
CA ASN A 250 7.22 -14.15 20.50
C ASN A 250 6.19 -13.01 20.59
N ALA A 251 6.46 -11.86 19.97
CA ALA A 251 5.51 -10.75 19.91
C ALA A 251 4.24 -11.15 19.14
N LEU A 252 4.36 -11.86 18.01
CA LEU A 252 3.21 -12.33 17.23
C LEU A 252 2.42 -13.40 17.99
N GLU A 253 3.11 -14.39 18.55
CA GLU A 253 2.48 -15.48 19.30
C GLU A 253 1.76 -14.99 20.55
N ALA A 254 2.26 -13.94 21.22
CA ALA A 254 1.60 -13.32 22.37
C ALA A 254 0.19 -12.79 22.05
N TYR A 255 -0.10 -12.47 20.78
CA TYR A 255 -1.42 -12.04 20.31
C TYR A 255 -2.13 -13.12 19.47
N GLY A 256 -1.61 -14.35 19.44
CA GLY A 256 -2.16 -15.45 18.63
C GLY A 256 -2.05 -15.22 17.11
N LEU A 257 -1.14 -14.34 16.68
CA LEU A 257 -0.96 -13.97 15.28
C LEU A 257 0.06 -14.85 14.57
N LYS A 258 -0.10 -15.00 13.26
CA LYS A 258 0.94 -15.48 12.35
C LYS A 258 1.51 -14.30 11.56
N GLY A 259 2.82 -14.30 11.34
CA GLY A 259 3.48 -13.36 10.45
C GLY A 259 4.01 -14.05 9.20
N ALA A 260 4.38 -13.23 8.22
CA ALA A 260 5.02 -13.65 6.97
C ALA A 260 6.43 -13.06 6.88
N PHE A 261 7.44 -13.92 6.82
CA PHE A 261 8.85 -13.54 6.77
C PHE A 261 9.39 -13.69 5.35
N PHE A 262 9.80 -12.58 4.75
CA PHE A 262 10.32 -12.52 3.39
C PHE A 262 11.85 -12.46 3.43
N PHE A 263 12.54 -13.46 2.87
CA PHE A 263 13.99 -13.57 2.90
C PHE A 263 14.63 -13.26 1.55
N ILE A 264 15.77 -12.56 1.56
CA ILE A 264 16.67 -12.48 0.41
C ILE A 264 17.50 -13.76 0.39
N PRO A 265 17.33 -14.66 -0.59
CA PRO A 265 17.90 -16.00 -0.52
C PRO A 265 19.43 -16.04 -0.74
N GLY A 266 20.01 -14.99 -1.32
CA GLY A 266 21.43 -14.96 -1.65
C GLY A 266 21.81 -15.79 -2.89
N ALA A 267 20.85 -16.12 -3.75
CA ALA A 267 21.07 -17.02 -4.91
C ALA A 267 22.09 -16.50 -5.94
N THR A 268 22.36 -15.20 -5.97
CA THR A 268 23.36 -14.58 -6.86
C THR A 268 24.63 -14.21 -6.09
N GLN A 269 25.77 -14.16 -6.78
CA GLN A 269 27.04 -13.76 -6.15
C GLN A 269 26.97 -12.33 -5.59
N GLU A 270 26.24 -11.41 -6.24
CA GLU A 270 26.04 -10.07 -5.71
C GLU A 270 25.20 -10.10 -4.42
N ALA A 271 24.09 -10.85 -4.42
CA ALA A 271 23.24 -10.96 -3.23
C ALA A 271 23.99 -11.62 -2.06
N ALA A 272 24.71 -12.73 -2.29
CA ALA A 272 25.48 -13.45 -1.26
C ALA A 272 26.66 -12.64 -0.68
N LYS A 273 27.16 -11.62 -1.40
CA LYS A 273 28.18 -10.70 -0.88
C LYS A 273 27.61 -9.70 0.12
N ILE A 274 26.34 -9.33 -0.05
CA ILE A 274 25.69 -8.27 0.71
C ILE A 274 24.87 -8.85 1.87
N HIS A 275 24.16 -9.94 1.58
CA HIS A 275 23.17 -10.59 2.44
C HIS A 275 23.68 -11.94 2.95
N CYS A 276 23.00 -12.47 3.96
CA CYS A 276 23.23 -13.84 4.40
C CYS A 276 22.64 -14.80 3.35
N ASP A 277 23.43 -15.76 2.88
CA ASP A 277 22.91 -16.84 2.05
C ASP A 277 21.96 -17.70 2.90
N ILE A 278 20.81 -18.04 2.34
CA ILE A 278 19.78 -18.83 3.03
C ILE A 278 20.27 -20.24 3.37
N ASN A 279 21.23 -20.79 2.61
CA ASN A 279 21.82 -22.10 2.84
C ASN A 279 22.90 -22.12 3.93
N GLU A 280 23.29 -20.96 4.48
CA GLU A 280 24.10 -20.93 5.71
C GLU A 280 23.33 -21.64 6.84
N SER A 281 23.98 -22.53 7.59
CA SER A 281 23.30 -23.39 8.59
C SER A 281 22.48 -22.60 9.61
N ARG A 282 22.95 -21.41 9.98
CA ARG A 282 22.23 -20.50 10.89
C ARG A 282 20.94 -19.92 10.29
N ALA A 283 20.95 -19.60 9.00
CA ALA A 283 19.80 -19.07 8.30
C ALA A 283 18.75 -20.16 8.12
N LEU A 284 19.16 -21.34 7.65
CA LEU A 284 18.28 -22.52 7.59
C LEU A 284 17.66 -22.84 8.96
N ALA A 285 18.42 -22.80 10.05
CA ALA A 285 17.89 -23.05 11.39
C ALA A 285 16.83 -22.03 11.82
N VAL A 286 17.00 -20.76 11.47
CA VAL A 286 15.99 -19.71 11.70
C VAL A 286 14.75 -19.98 10.86
N VAL A 287 14.91 -20.24 9.58
CA VAL A 287 13.79 -20.42 8.66
C VAL A 287 12.96 -21.65 9.02
N LYS A 288 13.62 -22.76 9.34
CA LYS A 288 12.96 -23.98 9.85
C LYS A 288 12.19 -23.72 11.14
N ARG A 289 12.75 -22.92 12.05
CA ARG A 289 12.08 -22.54 13.31
C ARG A 289 10.86 -21.65 13.08
N ILE A 290 10.93 -20.71 12.14
CA ILE A 290 9.80 -19.87 11.75
C ILE A 290 8.69 -20.75 11.14
N ALA A 291 9.04 -21.63 10.20
CA ALA A 291 8.09 -22.54 9.55
C ALA A 291 7.44 -23.51 10.55
N SER A 292 8.21 -24.11 11.47
CA SER A 292 7.68 -25.08 12.43
C SER A 292 6.66 -24.47 13.40
N LYS A 293 6.70 -23.15 13.58
CA LYS A 293 5.70 -22.38 14.34
C LYS A 293 4.49 -21.95 13.51
N GLY A 294 4.42 -22.35 12.24
CA GLY A 294 3.30 -22.07 11.33
C GLY A 294 3.26 -20.63 10.83
N HIS A 295 4.40 -19.93 10.81
CA HIS A 295 4.54 -18.64 10.14
C HIS A 295 4.78 -18.84 8.64
N GLU A 296 4.37 -17.86 7.84
CA GLU A 296 4.57 -17.89 6.40
C GLU A 296 6.01 -17.51 6.03
N LEU A 297 6.52 -18.13 4.97
CA LEU A 297 7.82 -17.85 4.40
C LEU A 297 7.65 -17.36 2.97
N GLY A 298 8.32 -16.27 2.63
CA GLY A 298 8.29 -15.68 1.31
C GLY A 298 9.67 -15.25 0.83
N ILE A 299 9.71 -14.85 -0.44
CA ILE A 299 10.89 -14.25 -1.05
C ILE A 299 10.82 -12.73 -0.89
N HIS A 300 11.91 -12.14 -0.40
CA HIS A 300 12.22 -10.72 -0.53
C HIS A 300 13.26 -10.62 -1.65
N PRO A 301 12.88 -10.26 -2.88
CA PRO A 301 13.81 -10.30 -4.00
C PRO A 301 15.01 -9.36 -3.79
N TYR A 302 16.19 -9.80 -4.23
CA TYR A 302 17.35 -8.91 -4.19
C TYR A 302 17.09 -7.67 -5.06
N TYR A 303 17.57 -6.50 -4.61
CA TYR A 303 17.39 -5.24 -5.35
C TYR A 303 17.85 -5.34 -6.82
N GLY A 304 18.87 -6.14 -7.13
CA GLY A 304 19.35 -6.34 -8.49
C GLY A 304 18.47 -7.21 -9.41
N SER A 305 17.44 -7.88 -8.90
CA SER A 305 16.53 -8.73 -9.68
C SER A 305 15.21 -8.05 -10.06
N TYR A 306 14.93 -6.83 -9.58
CA TYR A 306 13.62 -6.16 -9.76
C TYR A 306 13.15 -5.98 -11.22
N LYS A 307 14.08 -5.91 -12.19
CA LYS A 307 13.79 -5.79 -13.63
C LYS A 307 14.02 -7.08 -14.42
N ASP A 308 14.44 -8.15 -13.76
CA ASP A 308 14.90 -9.38 -14.39
C ASP A 308 14.07 -10.56 -13.87
N LYS A 309 13.07 -10.93 -14.66
CA LYS A 309 12.13 -12.02 -14.34
C LYS A 309 12.85 -13.35 -14.15
N ASP A 310 13.91 -13.60 -14.91
CA ASP A 310 14.65 -14.86 -14.83
C ASP A 310 15.48 -14.93 -13.55
N LYS A 311 16.12 -13.83 -13.15
CA LYS A 311 16.78 -13.74 -11.83
C LYS A 311 15.80 -13.89 -10.68
N LEU A 312 14.62 -13.26 -10.76
CA LEU A 312 13.59 -13.40 -9.74
C LEU A 312 13.11 -14.85 -9.63
N ASN A 313 12.85 -15.51 -10.76
CA ASN A 313 12.46 -16.92 -10.79
C ASN A 313 13.57 -17.83 -10.24
N HIS A 314 14.82 -17.53 -10.56
CA HIS A 314 15.97 -18.25 -10.03
C HIS A 314 16.09 -18.11 -8.52
N GLU A 315 15.98 -16.89 -7.98
CA GLU A 315 15.98 -16.63 -6.54
C GLU A 315 14.83 -17.35 -5.82
N LYS A 316 13.62 -17.30 -6.40
CA LYS A 316 12.45 -18.02 -5.87
C LYS A 316 12.68 -19.52 -5.83
N LYS A 317 13.20 -20.10 -6.93
CA LYS A 317 13.53 -21.52 -7.00
C LYS A 317 14.60 -21.88 -5.98
N TYR A 318 15.65 -21.09 -5.86
CA TYR A 318 16.72 -21.30 -4.89
C TYR A 318 16.19 -21.34 -3.46
N LEU A 319 15.29 -20.43 -3.08
CA LEU A 319 14.63 -20.46 -1.78
C LEU A 319 13.83 -21.76 -1.59
N ILE A 320 12.98 -22.13 -2.55
CA ILE A 320 12.15 -23.34 -2.48
C ILE A 320 13.02 -24.60 -2.35
N ASP A 321 14.07 -24.72 -3.16
CA ASP A 321 14.96 -25.88 -3.16
C ASP A 321 15.69 -26.00 -1.81
N SER A 322 16.16 -24.87 -1.27
CA SER A 322 16.82 -24.81 0.05
C SER A 322 15.89 -25.24 1.19
N LEU A 323 14.58 -25.01 1.05
CA LEU A 323 13.57 -25.43 2.02
C LEU A 323 13.11 -26.88 1.80
N SER A 324 13.04 -27.35 0.55
CA SER A 324 12.52 -28.68 0.21
C SER A 324 13.55 -29.80 0.40
N VAL A 325 14.85 -29.50 0.27
CA VAL A 325 15.92 -30.50 0.39
C VAL A 325 16.19 -30.91 1.84
N GLN A 326 15.58 -30.25 2.85
CA GLN A 326 15.89 -30.49 4.25
C GLN A 326 14.71 -30.41 5.23
N VAL A 327 13.49 -30.68 4.76
CA VAL A 327 12.29 -30.95 5.60
C VAL A 327 12.03 -32.44 5.62
#